data_AF-A0A2G5I043-F1
#
_entry.id   AF-A0A2G5I043-F1
#
_cell.length_a   1.000
_cell.length_b   1.000
_cell.length_c   1.000
_cell.angle_alpha   90.00
_cell.angle_beta   90.00
_cell.angle_gamma   90.00
#
_symmetry.space_group_name_H-M   'P 1'
#
loop_
_entity.id
_entity.type
_entity.pdbx_description
1 polymer ?
#
loop_
_entity_poly.entity_id
_entity_poly.type
_entity_poly.pdbx_seq_one_letter_code
_entity_poly.pdbx_strand_id
1 'polypeptide(L)'
;MFARHTHTRNMKKTGVVLGLKNIIDKIHPSGNAPLTTSESKRLLTALTSSFRKHLDAVHPSAAAEDSKTRPELNAGFPNVSHKSMHSSAALAQKHMASVLTNPLMVKGGKDFGTAKVELQKNPQRDPIALLEEYDQEGAATVRIAELCLDHVRKEYDTARDARKPKLLDELQPGRRVFLWLLRSNLYTSESYADNVRFLENLVFFLLHEGREENIWQWIKLDVKAPDSLQGPPPGVALSLRRESLYRYRWRGRLLSATLRAKAGVTWDPAPSGTIQRLRPGGLNAALDTFVAATKLMPQLTCLPLGGASTYLSKLLTRRLRNVNPRGDVELAPGEKIDGERYDKLIEALPLAFSSYEGPVDPRKQAIREAFSQADAAMLLLLHPYKPSATLYLKNLKFFFPDDLSQAHSTVTGRSKNDQRTMENWYRGILHCAALLSHQGHHKDATWVRGRIPLYLPEKTAYAERDEREIHLRLGRRDTVQERQEVSRPTRIPFPSFA
;
A
#
# COMPACT_ATOMS: atom_id res chain seq x y z
N MET A 1 -22.67 4.91 81.11
CA MET A 1 -22.96 6.11 81.93
C MET A 1 -21.96 7.20 81.58
N PHE A 2 -22.51 8.39 81.31
CA PHE A 2 -21.93 9.72 81.08
C PHE A 2 -20.41 9.97 81.14
N ALA A 3 -19.87 10.60 80.08
CA ALA A 3 -19.37 12.00 80.06
C ALA A 3 -18.44 12.21 78.84
N ARG A 4 -18.90 12.90 77.79
CA ARG A 4 -18.57 14.32 77.46
C ARG A 4 -17.09 14.69 77.63
N HIS A 5 -16.40 14.97 76.51
CA HIS A 5 -15.49 16.11 76.40
C HIS A 5 -15.42 16.61 74.94
N THR A 6 -15.54 17.92 74.81
CA THR A 6 -15.58 18.72 73.58
C THR A 6 -14.17 19.11 73.12
N HIS A 7 -13.89 19.06 71.81
CA HIS A 7 -12.80 19.86 71.24
C HIS A 7 -13.07 20.36 69.81
N THR A 8 -13.29 21.67 69.76
CA THR A 8 -12.81 22.68 68.80
C THR A 8 -12.59 22.32 67.32
N ARG A 9 -13.36 23.06 66.52
CA ARG A 9 -13.31 23.29 65.09
C ARG A 9 -12.01 24.02 64.69
N ASN A 10 -11.24 23.45 63.76
CA ASN A 10 -10.22 24.18 62.99
C ASN A 10 -10.41 23.94 61.48
N MET A 11 -10.42 25.05 60.74
CA MET A 11 -10.66 25.14 59.30
C MET A 11 -9.54 24.48 58.49
N LYS A 12 -9.90 23.52 57.63
CA LYS A 12 -9.00 22.96 56.61
C LYS A 12 -8.93 23.92 55.41
N LYS A 13 -7.76 24.53 55.18
CA LYS A 13 -7.39 25.09 53.87
C LYS A 13 -6.43 24.11 53.17
N THR A 14 -6.67 23.94 51.87
CA THR A 14 -5.72 23.51 50.81
C THR A 14 -5.20 22.06 50.81
N GLY A 15 -6.01 21.15 50.25
CA GLY A 15 -5.61 19.78 49.86
C GLY A 15 -5.07 19.61 48.43
N VAL A 16 -4.91 20.69 47.65
CA VAL A 16 -4.52 20.58 46.23
C VAL A 16 -2.99 20.53 46.02
N VAL A 17 -2.19 21.06 46.95
CA VAL A 17 -0.73 21.16 46.80
C VAL A 17 -0.01 19.83 47.10
N LEU A 18 -0.61 18.93 47.88
CA LEU A 18 -0.05 17.61 48.20
C LEU A 18 -0.26 16.58 47.08
N GLY A 19 -1.33 16.71 46.29
CA GLY A 19 -1.64 15.78 45.20
C GLY A 19 -0.67 15.83 44.02
N LEU A 20 -0.11 17.00 43.70
CA LEU A 20 0.85 17.17 42.59
C LEU A 20 2.25 16.66 42.91
N LYS A 21 2.68 16.73 44.18
CA LYS A 21 4.00 16.21 44.60
C LYS A 21 4.10 14.69 44.42
N ASN A 22 3.03 13.96 44.76
CA ASN A 22 2.98 12.50 44.61
C ASN A 22 2.95 12.01 43.15
N ILE A 23 2.57 12.86 42.19
CA ILE A 23 2.59 12.51 40.76
C ILE A 23 3.98 12.74 40.18
N ILE A 24 4.68 13.79 40.60
CA ILE A 24 6.06 14.09 40.17
C ILE A 24 7.03 13.01 40.67
N ASP A 25 6.87 12.54 41.91
CA ASP A 25 7.70 11.47 42.47
C ASP A 25 7.45 10.10 41.82
N LYS A 26 6.31 9.92 41.13
CA LYS A 26 5.98 8.67 40.40
C LYS A 26 6.42 8.66 38.94
N ILE A 27 6.79 9.81 38.37
CA ILE A 27 7.20 9.91 36.96
C ILE A 27 8.74 9.88 36.83
N HIS A 28 9.49 10.02 37.93
CA HIS A 28 10.95 9.89 37.95
C HIS A 28 11.44 9.04 39.14
N PRO A 29 11.67 7.72 38.96
CA PRO A 29 12.47 6.97 39.91
C PRO A 29 13.94 7.40 39.74
N SER A 30 14.39 8.27 40.64
CA SER A 30 15.78 8.47 41.09
C SER A 30 16.90 8.35 40.04
N GLY A 31 17.47 9.48 39.60
CA GLY A 31 18.76 9.43 38.91
C GLY A 31 19.41 10.71 38.40
N ASN A 32 18.67 11.75 38.00
CA ASN A 32 19.30 12.94 37.40
C ASN A 32 18.68 14.24 37.92
N ALA A 33 19.54 15.03 38.58
CA ALA A 33 19.49 16.45 38.93
C ALA A 33 18.13 17.06 39.36
N PRO A 34 18.01 17.60 40.60
CA PRO A 34 16.83 18.36 40.99
C PRO A 34 16.69 19.58 40.06
N LEU A 35 15.57 19.64 39.33
CA LEU A 35 15.14 20.85 38.60
C LEU A 35 15.42 22.06 39.47
N THR A 36 16.27 22.97 38.99
CA THR A 36 16.60 24.17 39.76
C THR A 36 15.30 24.91 40.08
N THR A 37 15.26 25.60 41.23
CA THR A 37 14.06 26.34 41.66
C THR A 37 13.59 27.37 40.62
N SER A 38 14.48 27.79 39.72
CA SER A 38 14.19 28.63 38.55
C SER A 38 13.47 27.86 37.44
N GLU A 39 13.94 26.66 37.09
CA GLU A 39 13.31 25.82 36.06
C GLU A 39 11.92 25.34 36.48
N SER A 40 11.74 24.96 37.75
CA SER A 40 10.42 24.55 38.26
C SER A 40 9.43 25.72 38.23
N LYS A 41 9.87 26.95 38.57
CA LYS A 41 9.07 28.16 38.42
C LYS A 41 8.74 28.44 36.96
N ARG A 42 9.71 28.34 36.04
CA ARG A 42 9.50 28.58 34.61
C ARG A 42 8.52 27.58 34.01
N LEU A 43 8.60 26.31 34.42
CA LEU A 43 7.65 25.26 34.02
C LEU A 43 6.24 25.56 34.55
N LEU A 44 6.12 25.94 35.83
CA LEU A 44 4.85 26.32 36.44
C LEU A 44 4.24 27.54 35.74
N THR A 45 5.03 28.56 35.43
CA THR A 45 4.57 29.76 34.72
C THR A 45 4.12 29.42 33.30
N ALA A 46 4.84 28.55 32.59
CA ALA A 46 4.45 28.11 31.24
C ALA A 46 3.15 27.29 31.26
N LEU A 47 3.02 26.35 32.20
CA LEU A 47 1.80 25.54 32.37
C LEU A 47 0.60 26.42 32.73
N THR A 48 0.75 27.32 33.71
CA THR A 48 -0.34 28.21 34.15
C THR A 48 -0.74 29.24 33.09
N SER A 49 0.24 29.78 32.34
CA SER A 49 0.00 30.65 31.18
C SER A 49 -0.79 29.92 30.08
N SER A 50 -0.37 28.71 29.72
CA SER A 50 -1.06 27.88 28.73
C SER A 50 -2.49 27.56 29.16
N PHE A 51 -2.69 27.22 30.44
CA PHE A 51 -4.02 26.90 30.98
C PHE A 51 -4.94 28.12 30.96
N ARG A 52 -4.45 29.30 31.36
CA ARG A 52 -5.22 30.55 31.30
C ARG A 52 -5.60 30.92 29.88
N LYS A 53 -4.64 30.89 28.95
CA LYS A 53 -4.89 31.20 27.54
C LYS A 53 -5.93 30.27 26.91
N HIS A 54 -5.95 29.00 27.33
CA HIS A 54 -6.96 28.05 26.86
C HIS A 54 -8.32 28.26 27.53
N LEU A 55 -8.35 28.57 28.82
CA LEU A 55 -9.59 28.93 29.52
C LEU A 55 -10.20 30.21 28.95
N ASP A 56 -9.40 31.23 28.64
CA ASP A 56 -9.86 32.48 28.03
C ASP A 56 -10.40 32.26 26.60
N ALA A 57 -9.83 31.28 25.87
CA ALA A 57 -10.32 30.90 24.55
C ALA A 57 -11.63 30.09 24.58
N VAL A 58 -11.84 29.27 25.62
CA VAL A 58 -13.05 28.44 25.79
C VAL A 58 -14.17 29.22 26.49
N HIS A 59 -13.82 30.18 27.33
CA HIS A 59 -14.73 31.08 28.04
C HIS A 59 -14.38 32.53 27.70
N PRO A 60 -14.64 33.01 26.48
CA PRO A 60 -14.50 34.42 26.18
C PRO A 60 -15.40 35.20 27.14
N SER A 61 -14.77 36.01 28.00
CA SER A 61 -15.47 36.77 29.02
C SER A 61 -16.47 37.70 28.33
N ALA A 62 -17.77 37.48 28.58
CA ALA A 62 -18.90 38.21 27.99
C ALA A 62 -19.03 39.64 28.53
N ALA A 63 -17.93 40.38 28.60
CA ALA A 63 -17.88 41.76 29.08
C ALA A 63 -17.15 42.64 28.05
N ALA A 64 -17.83 42.84 26.91
CA ALA A 64 -17.63 43.98 26.02
C ALA A 64 -18.88 44.11 25.14
N GLU A 65 -20.03 44.41 25.76
CA GLU A 65 -21.07 45.14 25.04
C GLU A 65 -20.66 46.62 25.07
N ASP A 66 -20.30 47.17 23.91
CA ASP A 66 -20.69 48.54 23.57
C ASP A 66 -20.63 48.81 22.06
N SER A 67 -21.83 48.88 21.47
CA SER A 67 -22.22 49.83 20.43
C SER A 67 -21.63 49.72 19.00
N LYS A 68 -22.46 49.26 18.05
CA LYS A 68 -23.07 50.04 16.93
C LYS A 68 -23.25 49.26 15.61
N THR A 69 -24.49 49.39 15.11
CA THR A 69 -24.95 49.42 13.71
C THR A 69 -25.08 48.14 12.87
N ARG A 70 -26.36 47.75 12.70
CA ARG A 70 -27.06 47.07 11.58
C ARG A 70 -26.65 47.67 10.20
N PRO A 71 -26.71 46.94 9.06
CA PRO A 71 -27.96 46.48 8.42
C PRO A 71 -27.91 44.96 8.02
N GLU A 72 -28.96 44.19 8.31
CA GLU A 72 -30.01 43.71 7.38
C GLU A 72 -29.61 42.77 6.22
N LEU A 73 -30.30 41.60 6.23
CA LEU A 73 -30.61 40.66 5.16
C LEU A 73 -29.51 39.70 4.68
N ASN A 74 -29.55 38.45 5.20
CA ASN A 74 -30.06 37.32 4.41
C ASN A 74 -30.21 36.05 5.25
N ALA A 75 -31.36 35.40 5.05
CA ALA A 75 -31.76 34.16 5.68
C ALA A 75 -30.85 32.99 5.25
N GLY A 76 -30.25 32.33 6.23
CA GLY A 76 -29.53 31.07 6.06
C GLY A 76 -29.40 30.40 7.41
N PHE A 77 -30.27 29.42 7.68
CA PHE A 77 -30.22 28.58 8.87
C PHE A 77 -28.84 27.94 9.03
N PRO A 78 -28.08 28.20 10.11
CA PRO A 78 -26.91 27.39 10.41
C PRO A 78 -27.38 26.11 11.10
N ASN A 79 -27.22 25.01 10.37
CA ASN A 79 -27.39 23.65 10.84
C ASN A 79 -26.42 23.41 12.02
N VAL A 80 -26.95 23.43 13.26
CA VAL A 80 -26.18 23.16 14.47
C VAL A 80 -25.79 21.69 14.46
N SER A 81 -24.56 21.42 14.00
CA SER A 81 -23.94 20.10 14.06
C SER A 81 -23.78 19.67 15.52
N HIS A 82 -24.62 18.73 15.97
CA HIS A 82 -24.59 18.05 17.27
C HIS A 82 -23.34 17.18 17.53
N LYS A 83 -22.17 17.52 16.98
CA LYS A 83 -20.91 16.80 17.18
C LYS A 83 -19.89 17.65 17.93
N SER A 84 -20.19 18.04 19.17
CA SER A 84 -19.17 18.60 20.07
C SER A 84 -19.62 18.62 21.53
N MET A 85 -20.15 17.51 22.05
CA MET A 85 -20.08 17.25 23.50
C MET A 85 -18.89 16.32 23.75
N HIS A 86 -17.68 16.79 23.42
CA HIS A 86 -16.49 16.16 23.98
C HIS A 86 -16.46 16.51 25.47
N SER A 87 -16.78 15.52 26.30
CA SER A 87 -16.69 15.62 27.76
C SER A 87 -15.38 16.31 28.16
N SER A 88 -15.43 17.22 29.12
CA SER A 88 -14.29 17.99 29.62
C SER A 88 -13.10 17.09 29.97
N ALA A 89 -13.36 15.83 30.34
CA ALA A 89 -12.35 14.80 30.57
C ALA A 89 -11.56 14.39 29.31
N ALA A 90 -12.21 14.26 28.16
CA ALA A 90 -11.55 13.91 26.88
C ALA A 90 -10.70 15.08 26.36
N LEU A 91 -11.16 16.32 26.55
CA LEU A 91 -10.37 17.53 26.26
C LEU A 91 -9.17 17.65 27.21
N ALA A 92 -9.36 17.40 28.51
CA ALA A 92 -8.27 17.37 29.48
C ALA A 92 -7.24 16.27 29.18
N GLN A 93 -7.66 15.07 28.78
CA GLN A 93 -6.76 14.00 28.34
C GLN A 93 -6.00 14.39 27.06
N LYS A 94 -6.67 14.96 26.07
CA LYS A 94 -6.02 15.43 24.83
C LYS A 94 -5.02 16.56 25.11
N HIS A 95 -5.36 17.46 26.03
CA HIS A 95 -4.48 18.55 26.47
C HIS A 95 -3.28 18.01 27.26
N MET A 96 -3.49 17.10 28.22
CA MET A 96 -2.40 16.44 28.95
C MET A 96 -1.48 15.66 28.02
N ALA A 97 -2.04 14.92 27.06
CA ALA A 97 -1.26 14.25 26.03
C ALA A 97 -0.44 15.28 25.23
N SER A 98 -1.05 16.37 24.77
CA SER A 98 -0.35 17.44 24.02
C SER A 98 0.76 18.13 24.82
N VAL A 99 0.58 18.30 26.14
CA VAL A 99 1.58 18.91 27.03
C VAL A 99 2.73 17.94 27.28
N LEU A 100 2.42 16.66 27.54
CA LEU A 100 3.42 15.62 27.79
C LEU A 100 4.19 15.22 26.52
N THR A 101 3.59 15.37 25.34
CA THR A 101 4.26 15.16 24.05
C THR A 101 4.93 16.43 23.52
N ASN A 102 5.01 17.51 24.31
CA ASN A 102 5.66 18.73 23.85
C ASN A 102 7.18 18.49 23.73
N PRO A 103 7.77 18.62 22.53
CA PRO A 103 9.19 18.35 22.29
C PRO A 103 10.15 19.23 23.11
N LEU A 104 9.65 20.30 23.74
CA LEU A 104 10.42 21.12 24.68
C LEU A 104 10.62 20.44 26.06
N MET A 105 9.80 19.46 26.43
CA MET A 105 9.91 18.71 27.69
C MET A 105 10.70 17.40 27.55
N VAL A 106 10.86 16.88 26.32
CA VAL A 106 11.82 15.82 26.01
C VAL A 106 13.19 16.47 25.79
N LYS A 107 13.84 16.91 26.87
CA LYS A 107 15.21 17.42 26.81
C LYS A 107 16.13 16.31 26.26
N GLY A 108 16.60 16.46 25.02
CA GLY A 108 17.83 15.84 24.53
C GLY A 108 17.73 14.50 23.79
N GLY A 109 16.53 13.97 23.54
CA GLY A 109 16.37 12.78 22.69
C GLY A 109 16.45 13.13 21.21
N LYS A 110 17.38 12.52 20.45
CA LYS A 110 17.38 12.60 18.99
C LYS A 110 16.21 11.79 18.42
N ASP A 111 15.05 12.42 18.33
CA ASP A 111 13.82 11.78 17.83
C ASP A 111 13.65 11.95 16.31
N PHE A 112 12.70 11.23 15.70
CA PHE A 112 12.32 11.38 14.29
C PHE A 112 12.06 12.83 13.87
N GLY A 113 11.49 13.65 14.76
CA GLY A 113 11.26 15.07 14.51
C GLY A 113 12.56 15.87 14.35
N THR A 114 13.60 15.53 15.12
CA THR A 114 14.92 16.16 15.04
C THR A 114 15.62 15.81 13.73
N ALA A 115 15.62 14.53 13.35
CA ALA A 115 16.23 14.06 12.11
C ALA A 115 15.63 14.74 10.88
N LYS A 116 14.30 14.93 10.89
CA LYS A 116 13.59 15.65 9.81
C LYS A 116 14.05 17.10 9.71
N VAL A 117 14.22 17.79 10.83
CA VAL A 117 14.66 19.20 10.86
C VAL A 117 16.13 19.31 10.43
N GLU A 118 16.99 18.37 10.83
CA GLU A 118 18.40 18.38 10.45
C GLU A 118 18.61 18.17 8.94
N LEU A 119 17.88 17.25 8.33
CA LEU A 119 17.93 17.03 6.88
C LEU A 119 17.35 18.20 6.08
N GLN A 120 16.42 18.95 6.66
CA GLN A 120 15.92 20.19 6.04
C GLN A 120 16.92 21.34 6.16
N LYS A 121 17.65 21.44 7.27
CA LYS A 121 18.64 22.49 7.50
C LYS A 121 19.92 22.29 6.70
N ASN A 122 20.36 21.03 6.54
CA ASN A 122 21.62 20.69 5.89
C ASN A 122 21.41 19.75 4.69
N PRO A 123 20.87 20.25 3.57
CA PRO A 123 20.59 19.43 2.38
C PRO A 123 21.85 18.94 1.66
N GLN A 124 23.04 19.44 2.00
CA GLN A 124 24.31 18.94 1.42
C GLN A 124 24.94 17.80 2.21
N ARG A 125 24.43 17.49 3.39
CA ARG A 125 24.96 16.42 4.23
C ARG A 125 24.45 15.08 3.71
N ASP A 126 25.32 14.08 3.65
CA ASP A 126 24.93 12.70 3.30
C ASP A 126 23.80 12.22 4.24
N PRO A 127 22.59 11.98 3.72
CA PRO A 127 21.46 11.55 4.54
C PRO A 127 21.69 10.19 5.21
N ILE A 128 22.53 9.33 4.64
CA ILE A 128 22.81 8.00 5.16
C ILE A 128 23.87 8.06 6.26
N ALA A 129 24.85 8.96 6.16
CA ALA A 129 25.79 9.24 7.26
C ALA A 129 25.04 9.71 8.52
N LEU A 130 23.96 10.50 8.35
CA LEU A 130 23.10 10.88 9.46
C LEU A 130 22.46 9.66 10.14
N LEU A 131 21.98 8.68 9.37
CA LEU A 131 21.41 7.45 9.95
C LEU A 131 22.46 6.70 10.79
N GLU A 132 23.71 6.63 10.31
CA GLU A 132 24.81 5.97 11.01
C GLU A 132 25.20 6.70 12.30
N GLU A 133 25.16 8.03 12.34
CA GLU A 133 25.34 8.80 13.57
C GLU A 133 24.23 8.54 14.59
N TYR A 134 22.98 8.47 14.13
CA TYR A 134 21.85 8.09 14.98
C TYR A 134 21.97 6.63 15.46
N ASP A 135 22.60 5.74 14.69
CA ASP A 135 22.83 4.35 15.08
C ASP A 135 23.91 4.25 16.17
N GLN A 136 25.00 5.02 16.04
CA GLN A 136 26.04 5.13 17.07
C GLN A 136 25.49 5.63 18.41
N GLU A 137 24.46 6.49 18.36
CA GLU A 137 23.78 7.03 19.54
C GLU A 137 22.62 6.15 20.03
N GLY A 138 22.31 5.05 19.34
CA GLY A 138 21.20 4.15 19.69
C GLY A 138 19.80 4.73 19.43
N ALA A 139 19.70 5.80 18.64
CA ALA A 139 18.45 6.49 18.29
C ALA A 139 17.94 6.17 16.88
N ALA A 140 18.67 5.34 16.10
CA ALA A 140 18.27 4.99 14.75
C ALA A 140 17.00 4.13 14.73
N THR A 141 16.03 4.52 13.89
CA THR A 141 14.77 3.79 13.71
C THR A 141 14.47 3.59 12.23
N VAL A 142 13.65 2.58 11.90
CA VAL A 142 13.22 2.30 10.51
C VAL A 142 12.57 3.53 9.85
N ARG A 143 11.87 4.36 10.65
CA ARG A 143 11.22 5.58 10.16
C ARG A 143 12.23 6.67 9.80
N ILE A 144 13.33 6.78 10.54
CA ILE A 144 14.45 7.68 10.19
C ILE A 144 15.12 7.18 8.92
N ALA A 145 15.40 5.88 8.81
CA ALA A 145 15.98 5.29 7.60
C ALA A 145 15.10 5.49 6.36
N GLU A 146 13.77 5.34 6.48
CA GLU A 146 12.82 5.67 5.40
C GLU A 146 12.97 7.13 4.96
N LEU A 147 13.05 8.06 5.90
CA LEU A 147 13.17 9.48 5.61
C LEU A 147 14.50 9.81 4.92
N CYS A 148 15.60 9.19 5.34
CA CYS A 148 16.90 9.31 4.68
C CYS A 148 16.83 8.77 3.24
N LEU A 149 16.26 7.57 3.05
CA LEU A 149 16.08 6.98 1.71
C LEU A 149 15.15 7.81 0.82
N ASP A 150 14.08 8.40 1.37
CA ASP A 150 13.19 9.31 0.65
C ASP A 150 13.92 10.57 0.17
N HIS A 151 14.86 11.10 0.97
CA HIS A 151 15.67 12.25 0.59
C HIS A 151 16.60 11.90 -0.58
N VAL A 152 17.34 10.79 -0.44
CA VAL A 152 18.22 10.29 -1.51
C VAL A 152 17.43 9.95 -2.77
N ARG A 153 16.21 9.45 -2.63
CA ARG A 153 15.32 9.16 -3.76
C ARG A 153 14.96 10.42 -4.54
N LYS A 154 14.62 11.51 -3.84
CA LYS A 154 14.31 12.79 -4.46
C LYS A 154 15.53 13.40 -5.16
N GLU A 155 16.71 13.30 -4.55
CA GLU A 155 17.96 13.72 -5.17
C GLU A 155 18.27 12.89 -6.42
N TYR A 156 18.08 11.58 -6.35
CA TYR A 156 18.27 10.66 -7.47
C TYR A 156 17.30 10.96 -8.64
N ASP A 157 16.03 11.19 -8.33
CA ASP A 157 15.00 11.49 -9.34
C ASP A 157 15.22 12.88 -9.98
N THR A 158 15.80 13.84 -9.24
CA THR A 158 16.14 15.20 -9.73
C THR A 158 17.48 15.25 -10.47
N ALA A 159 18.39 14.31 -10.20
CA ALA A 159 19.71 14.27 -10.81
C ALA A 159 19.65 13.95 -12.31
N ARG A 160 20.60 14.51 -13.08
CA ARG A 160 20.80 14.17 -14.49
C ARG A 160 21.20 12.71 -14.65
N ASP A 161 20.78 12.06 -15.73
CA ASP A 161 21.02 10.62 -15.96
C ASP A 161 22.50 10.22 -15.89
N ALA A 162 23.41 11.07 -16.35
CA ALA A 162 24.86 10.83 -16.27
C ALA A 162 25.42 10.87 -14.83
N ARG A 163 24.73 11.54 -13.89
CA ARG A 163 25.14 11.65 -12.47
C ARG A 163 24.53 10.57 -11.60
N LYS A 164 23.40 9.98 -12.01
CA LYS A 164 22.71 8.89 -11.28
C LYS A 164 23.63 7.72 -10.88
N PRO A 165 24.46 7.13 -11.76
CA PRO A 165 25.33 6.04 -11.35
C PRO A 165 26.39 6.49 -10.35
N LYS A 166 27.01 7.66 -10.57
CA LYS A 166 28.01 8.23 -9.65
C LYS A 166 27.45 8.46 -8.25
N LEU A 167 26.23 8.99 -8.16
CA LEU A 167 25.55 9.23 -6.90
C LEU A 167 25.28 7.92 -6.13
N LEU A 168 24.93 6.85 -6.85
CA LEU A 168 24.73 5.53 -6.25
C LEU A 168 26.06 4.90 -5.80
N ASP A 169 27.13 5.06 -6.59
CA ASP A 169 28.45 4.53 -6.26
C ASP A 169 29.07 5.22 -5.04
N GLU A 170 28.87 6.54 -4.91
CA GLU A 170 29.35 7.35 -3.80
C GLU A 170 28.56 7.10 -2.50
N LEU A 171 27.23 7.13 -2.56
CA LEU A 171 26.40 7.06 -1.35
C LEU A 171 26.12 5.62 -0.90
N GLN A 172 26.03 4.67 -1.83
CA GLN A 172 25.61 3.27 -1.61
C GLN A 172 24.43 3.13 -0.62
N PRO A 173 23.33 3.87 -0.82
CA PRO A 173 22.25 4.00 0.17
C PRO A 173 21.58 2.66 0.47
N GLY A 174 21.37 1.81 -0.54
CA GLY A 174 20.77 0.49 -0.39
C GLY A 174 21.64 -0.43 0.45
N ARG A 175 22.93 -0.55 0.10
CA ARG A 175 23.89 -1.36 0.86
C ARG A 175 24.01 -0.92 2.32
N ARG A 176 24.22 0.37 2.57
CA ARG A 176 24.47 0.88 3.93
C ARG A 176 23.25 0.71 4.82
N VAL A 177 22.06 1.07 4.33
CA VAL A 177 20.81 0.88 5.08
C VAL A 177 20.50 -0.62 5.27
N PHE A 178 20.80 -1.47 4.29
CA PHE A 178 20.63 -2.91 4.44
C PHE A 178 21.56 -3.49 5.51
N LEU A 179 22.84 -3.13 5.51
CA LEU A 179 23.80 -3.57 6.52
C LEU A 179 23.44 -3.06 7.92
N TRP A 180 23.01 -1.80 8.03
CA TRP A 180 22.48 -1.24 9.27
C TRP A 180 21.30 -2.07 9.76
N LEU A 181 20.30 -2.33 8.92
CA LEU A 181 19.12 -3.09 9.29
C LEU A 181 19.46 -4.51 9.81
N LEU A 182 20.45 -5.16 9.20
CA LEU A 182 20.95 -6.47 9.63
C LEU A 182 21.68 -6.38 10.97
N ARG A 183 22.58 -5.41 11.15
CA ARG A 183 23.37 -5.23 12.39
C ARG A 183 22.49 -4.88 13.58
N SER A 184 21.51 -4.00 13.38
CA SER A 184 20.58 -3.57 14.42
C SER A 184 19.46 -4.58 14.69
N ASN A 185 19.43 -5.72 13.96
CA ASN A 185 18.39 -6.74 14.00
C ASN A 185 16.96 -6.19 13.83
N LEU A 186 16.81 -5.04 13.15
CA LEU A 186 15.50 -4.40 12.99
C LEU A 186 14.64 -5.07 11.92
N TYR A 187 15.17 -6.04 11.17
CA TYR A 187 14.38 -6.86 10.24
C TYR A 187 13.35 -7.76 10.96
N THR A 188 13.52 -8.02 12.27
CA THR A 188 12.52 -8.68 13.12
C THR A 188 11.56 -7.69 13.77
N SER A 189 11.57 -6.42 13.41
CA SER A 189 10.66 -5.42 14.00
C SER A 189 9.35 -5.33 13.22
N GLU A 190 8.25 -5.01 13.92
CA GLU A 190 6.95 -4.76 13.29
C GLU A 190 7.03 -3.54 12.36
N SER A 191 7.77 -2.52 12.78
CA SER A 191 7.98 -1.29 12.01
C SER A 191 8.65 -1.55 10.67
N TYR A 192 9.55 -2.54 10.57
CA TYR A 192 10.09 -2.99 9.30
C TYR A 192 9.05 -3.71 8.44
N ALA A 193 8.38 -4.72 9.00
CA ALA A 193 7.43 -5.55 8.25
C ALA A 193 6.25 -4.74 7.69
N ASP A 194 5.83 -3.70 8.44
CA ASP A 194 4.68 -2.89 8.08
C ASP A 194 4.97 -1.65 7.23
N ASN A 195 6.22 -1.23 7.13
CA ASN A 195 6.60 -0.04 6.38
C ASN A 195 6.86 -0.34 4.89
N VAL A 196 5.79 -0.28 4.10
CA VAL A 196 5.83 -0.55 2.65
C VAL A 196 6.74 0.44 1.90
N ARG A 197 6.73 1.73 2.28
CA ARG A 197 7.53 2.76 1.60
C ARG A 197 9.02 2.55 1.82
N PHE A 198 9.41 2.23 3.05
CA PHE A 198 10.79 1.86 3.37
C PHE A 198 11.26 0.68 2.51
N LEU A 199 10.48 -0.41 2.45
CA LEU A 199 10.81 -1.59 1.65
C LEU A 199 10.94 -1.27 0.15
N GLU A 200 10.04 -0.43 -0.38
CA GLU A 200 10.08 -0.02 -1.79
C GLU A 200 11.35 0.77 -2.13
N ASN A 201 11.72 1.74 -1.28
CA ASN A 201 12.93 2.52 -1.48
C ASN A 201 14.19 1.66 -1.32
N LEU A 202 14.22 0.81 -0.28
CA LEU A 202 15.37 -0.07 -0.03
C LEU A 202 15.60 -1.02 -1.20
N VAL A 203 14.56 -1.68 -1.68
CA VAL A 203 14.63 -2.60 -2.83
C VAL A 203 15.03 -1.85 -4.10
N PHE A 204 14.49 -0.66 -4.32
CA PHE A 204 14.87 0.17 -5.45
C PHE A 204 16.38 0.41 -5.47
N PHE A 205 16.96 0.90 -4.36
CA PHE A 205 18.40 1.16 -4.30
C PHE A 205 19.23 -0.12 -4.42
N LEU A 206 18.85 -1.20 -3.75
CA LEU A 206 19.57 -2.48 -3.85
C LEU A 206 19.60 -3.03 -5.29
N LEU A 207 18.50 -2.92 -6.04
CA LEU A 207 18.48 -3.34 -7.44
C LEU A 207 19.33 -2.42 -8.33
N HIS A 208 19.30 -1.11 -8.08
CA HIS A 208 20.11 -0.14 -8.80
C HIS A 208 21.61 -0.27 -8.52
N GLU A 209 21.99 -0.76 -7.33
CA GLU A 209 23.36 -1.11 -6.95
C GLU A 209 23.78 -2.53 -7.41
N GLY A 210 22.92 -3.26 -8.14
CA GLY A 210 23.22 -4.61 -8.62
C GLY A 210 23.23 -5.69 -7.52
N ARG A 211 22.59 -5.44 -6.38
CA ARG A 211 22.55 -6.36 -5.22
C ARG A 211 21.27 -7.19 -5.16
N GLU A 212 20.78 -7.64 -6.32
CA GLU A 212 19.56 -8.44 -6.38
C GLU A 212 19.69 -9.76 -5.59
N GLU A 213 20.86 -10.39 -5.62
CA GLU A 213 21.13 -11.64 -4.89
C GLU A 213 20.89 -11.49 -3.38
N ASN A 214 21.23 -10.34 -2.80
CA ASN A 214 20.96 -10.07 -1.39
C ASN A 214 19.46 -10.07 -1.08
N ILE A 215 18.62 -9.59 -1.99
CA ILE A 215 17.16 -9.61 -1.84
C ILE A 215 16.66 -11.04 -1.86
N TRP A 216 17.17 -11.88 -2.76
CA TRP A 216 16.80 -13.30 -2.83
C TRP A 216 17.23 -14.08 -1.61
N GLN A 217 18.46 -13.88 -1.14
CA GLN A 217 18.95 -14.45 0.12
C GLN A 217 18.09 -14.01 1.29
N TRP A 218 17.67 -12.74 1.30
CA TRP A 218 16.77 -12.23 2.32
C TRP A 218 15.42 -12.93 2.28
N ILE A 219 14.79 -13.08 1.12
CA ILE A 219 13.50 -13.80 0.97
C ILE A 219 13.60 -15.24 1.51
N LYS A 220 14.77 -15.88 1.37
CA LYS A 220 15.02 -17.24 1.87
C LYS A 220 15.14 -17.33 3.40
N LEU A 221 15.41 -16.23 4.11
CA LEU A 221 15.54 -16.23 5.58
C LEU A 221 14.21 -16.60 6.25
N ASP A 222 14.22 -17.62 7.11
CA ASP A 222 13.02 -18.06 7.85
C ASP A 222 12.75 -17.26 9.13
N VAL A 223 12.60 -15.96 8.93
CA VAL A 223 12.31 -15.01 10.01
C VAL A 223 10.83 -14.65 10.00
N LYS A 224 10.17 -14.93 11.11
CA LYS A 224 8.78 -14.54 11.35
C LYS A 224 8.76 -13.07 11.75
N ALA A 225 7.88 -12.28 11.13
CA ALA A 225 7.58 -10.95 11.64
C ALA A 225 6.99 -11.10 13.05
N PRO A 226 7.32 -10.18 13.98
CA PRO A 226 6.75 -10.20 15.31
C PRO A 226 5.24 -10.02 15.17
N ASP A 227 4.52 -10.67 16.08
CA ASP A 227 3.10 -10.40 16.22
C ASP A 227 2.96 -8.93 16.60
N SER A 228 2.06 -8.22 15.91
CA SER A 228 1.78 -6.84 16.26
C SER A 228 1.32 -6.76 17.70
N LEU A 229 1.59 -5.65 18.39
CA LEU A 229 1.07 -5.45 19.76
C LEU A 229 -0.46 -5.56 19.83
N GLN A 230 -1.14 -5.34 18.70
CA GLN A 230 -2.60 -5.44 18.57
C GLN A 230 -3.07 -6.84 18.16
N GLY A 231 -2.14 -7.79 17.98
CA GLY A 231 -2.39 -9.09 17.38
C GLY A 231 -2.74 -8.99 15.88
N PRO A 232 -2.75 -10.14 15.17
CA PRO A 232 -3.26 -10.18 13.82
C PRO A 232 -4.68 -9.59 13.79
N PRO A 233 -5.05 -8.81 12.76
CA PRO A 233 -6.40 -8.25 12.65
C PRO A 233 -7.46 -9.34 12.88
N PRO A 234 -8.64 -9.06 13.46
CA PRO A 234 -9.62 -10.08 13.85
C PRO A 234 -10.00 -11.06 12.72
N GLY A 235 -9.94 -10.62 11.46
CA GLY A 235 -10.17 -11.48 10.29
C GLY A 235 -9.00 -12.43 9.93
N VAL A 236 -7.79 -12.20 10.44
CA VAL A 236 -6.57 -12.98 10.21
C VAL A 236 -6.43 -14.09 11.25
N ALA A 237 -6.82 -13.83 12.51
CA ALA A 237 -6.73 -14.79 13.62
C ALA A 237 -7.56 -16.08 13.42
N LEU A 238 -8.59 -16.02 12.56
CA LEU A 238 -9.50 -17.15 12.33
C LEU A 238 -8.93 -18.25 11.41
N SER A 239 -7.70 -18.11 10.89
CA SER A 239 -7.07 -19.20 10.13
C SER A 239 -5.55 -19.23 10.26
N LEU A 240 -5.00 -20.40 10.56
CA LEU A 240 -3.55 -20.68 10.65
C LEU A 240 -2.77 -20.21 9.41
N ARG A 241 -3.39 -20.26 8.22
CA ARG A 241 -2.80 -19.76 6.97
C ARG A 241 -2.73 -18.25 6.92
N ARG A 242 -3.81 -17.53 7.28
CA ARG A 242 -3.78 -16.05 7.29
C ARG A 242 -2.77 -15.56 8.32
N GLU A 243 -2.67 -16.25 9.45
CA GLU A 243 -1.62 -16.01 10.44
C GLU A 243 -0.22 -16.25 9.85
N SER A 244 0.01 -17.36 9.16
CA SER A 244 1.30 -17.62 8.49
C SER A 244 1.63 -16.57 7.41
N LEU A 245 0.68 -16.26 6.53
CA LEU A 245 0.84 -15.20 5.52
C LEU A 245 1.09 -13.83 6.15
N TYR A 246 0.50 -13.56 7.32
CA TYR A 246 0.72 -12.34 8.09
C TYR A 246 2.11 -12.32 8.73
N ARG A 247 2.57 -13.44 9.31
CA ARG A 247 3.93 -13.60 9.87
C ARG A 247 5.01 -13.43 8.80
N TYR A 248 4.77 -13.91 7.58
CA TYR A 248 5.70 -13.77 6.45
C TYR A 248 5.34 -12.63 5.50
N ARG A 249 4.49 -11.67 5.92
CA ARG A 249 3.99 -10.58 5.05
C ARG A 249 5.10 -9.73 4.45
N TRP A 250 6.19 -9.56 5.19
CA TRP A 250 7.36 -8.80 4.74
C TRP A 250 7.98 -9.41 3.48
N ARG A 251 8.06 -10.74 3.34
CA ARG A 251 8.56 -11.43 2.13
C ARG A 251 7.72 -11.07 0.90
N GLY A 252 6.40 -11.12 1.05
CA GLY A 252 5.47 -10.78 -0.02
C GLY A 252 5.55 -9.31 -0.44
N ARG A 253 5.74 -8.40 0.52
CA ARG A 253 5.96 -6.97 0.27
C ARG A 253 7.30 -6.71 -0.41
N LEU A 254 8.37 -7.37 0.03
CA LEU A 254 9.71 -7.29 -0.55
C LEU A 254 9.71 -7.78 -2.01
N LEU A 255 9.07 -8.92 -2.29
CA LEU A 255 8.88 -9.42 -3.65
C LEU A 255 8.06 -8.44 -4.49
N SER A 256 6.96 -7.92 -3.95
CA SER A 256 6.11 -6.96 -4.66
C SER A 256 6.86 -5.65 -4.96
N ALA A 257 7.74 -5.20 -4.07
CA ALA A 257 8.62 -4.05 -4.29
C ALA A 257 9.66 -4.36 -5.38
N THR A 258 10.21 -5.58 -5.40
CA THR A 258 11.19 -6.03 -6.39
C THR A 258 10.59 -6.01 -7.80
N LEU A 259 9.38 -6.55 -7.96
CA LEU A 259 8.66 -6.52 -9.23
C LEU A 259 8.39 -5.09 -9.72
N ARG A 260 7.98 -4.21 -8.82
CA ARG A 260 7.70 -2.79 -9.13
C ARG A 260 8.95 -2.04 -9.56
N ALA A 261 10.05 -2.23 -8.83
CA ALA A 261 11.32 -1.63 -9.16
C ALA A 261 11.90 -2.15 -10.49
N LYS A 262 11.75 -3.44 -10.79
CA LYS A 262 12.14 -4.03 -12.09
C LYS A 262 11.29 -3.52 -13.25
N ALA A 263 9.98 -3.45 -13.08
CA ALA A 263 9.08 -2.87 -14.08
C ALA A 263 9.35 -1.37 -14.27
N GLY A 264 9.76 -0.66 -13.21
CA GLY A 264 9.94 0.79 -13.22
C GLY A 264 8.62 1.56 -13.10
N VAL A 265 7.57 0.93 -12.57
CA VAL A 265 6.21 1.49 -12.48
C VAL A 265 5.70 1.35 -11.05
N THR A 266 5.15 2.44 -10.51
CA THR A 266 4.61 2.46 -9.14
C THR A 266 3.33 1.64 -9.03
N TRP A 267 2.85 1.37 -7.81
CA TRP A 267 1.57 0.68 -7.64
C TRP A 267 0.39 1.58 -8.01
N ASP A 268 0.47 2.85 -7.60
CA ASP A 268 -0.59 3.81 -7.78
C ASP A 268 -0.73 4.22 -9.25
N PRO A 269 -1.97 4.48 -9.70
CA PRO A 269 -2.18 5.05 -11.01
C PRO A 269 -1.43 6.38 -11.09
N ALA A 270 -0.89 6.66 -12.27
CA ALA A 270 -0.28 7.94 -12.54
C ALA A 270 -1.27 9.09 -12.22
N PRO A 271 -0.78 10.25 -11.76
CA PRO A 271 -1.61 11.44 -11.69
C PRO A 271 -2.32 11.66 -13.03
N SER A 272 -3.58 12.09 -13.00
CA SER A 272 -4.44 12.21 -14.18
C SER A 272 -3.72 12.89 -15.35
N GLY A 273 -3.58 12.17 -16.47
CA GLY A 273 -2.94 12.66 -17.70
C GLY A 273 -1.46 12.31 -17.85
N THR A 274 -0.77 11.82 -16.80
CA THR A 274 0.60 11.33 -16.92
C THR A 274 0.62 9.87 -17.36
N ILE A 275 1.57 9.52 -18.23
CA ILE A 275 1.80 8.14 -18.67
C ILE A 275 3.10 7.66 -18.06
N GLN A 276 3.04 6.56 -17.30
CA GLN A 276 4.23 5.88 -16.83
C GLN A 276 4.79 5.01 -17.96
N ARG A 277 6.08 5.09 -18.22
CA ARG A 277 6.75 4.20 -19.18
C ARG A 277 7.47 3.11 -18.42
N LEU A 278 7.28 1.87 -18.85
CA LEU A 278 8.06 0.74 -18.35
C LEU A 278 9.54 0.93 -18.71
N ARG A 279 10.42 0.42 -17.86
CA ARG A 279 11.85 0.33 -18.17
C ARG A 279 12.06 -0.65 -19.34
N PRO A 280 13.04 -0.42 -20.25
CA PRO A 280 13.47 -1.44 -21.20
C PRO A 280 13.87 -2.76 -20.49
N GLY A 281 13.35 -3.88 -20.96
CA GLY A 281 13.37 -5.20 -20.35
C GLY A 281 12.52 -5.34 -19.07
N GLY A 282 11.91 -4.27 -18.57
CA GLY A 282 11.40 -4.20 -17.20
C GLY A 282 10.21 -5.12 -16.94
N LEU A 283 9.27 -5.20 -17.88
CA LEU A 283 8.13 -6.11 -17.77
C LEU A 283 8.59 -7.57 -17.76
N ASN A 284 9.44 -7.93 -18.72
CA ASN A 284 9.98 -9.28 -18.87
C ASN A 284 10.81 -9.70 -17.64
N ALA A 285 11.61 -8.80 -17.09
CA ALA A 285 12.36 -9.02 -15.86
C ALA A 285 11.44 -9.19 -14.64
N ALA A 286 10.33 -8.47 -14.57
CA ALA A 286 9.33 -8.66 -13.52
C ALA A 286 8.62 -10.01 -13.65
N LEU A 287 8.24 -10.43 -14.86
CA LEU A 287 7.67 -11.77 -15.10
C LEU A 287 8.63 -12.87 -14.66
N ASP A 288 9.90 -12.79 -15.06
CA ASP A 288 10.94 -13.75 -14.68
C ASP A 288 11.11 -13.82 -13.16
N THR A 289 11.14 -12.66 -12.47
CA THR A 289 11.23 -12.61 -11.01
C THR A 289 10.03 -13.26 -10.34
N PHE A 290 8.82 -13.09 -10.85
CA PHE A 290 7.65 -13.77 -10.30
C PHE A 290 7.72 -15.28 -10.48
N VAL A 291 8.11 -15.74 -11.67
CA VAL A 291 8.29 -17.18 -11.97
C VAL A 291 9.46 -17.78 -11.16
N ALA A 292 10.53 -17.03 -10.94
CA ALA A 292 11.62 -17.46 -10.05
C ALA A 292 11.13 -17.59 -8.60
N ALA A 293 10.31 -16.66 -8.12
CA ALA A 293 9.73 -16.71 -6.79
C ALA A 293 8.80 -17.92 -6.60
N THR A 294 8.04 -18.32 -7.62
CA THR A 294 7.17 -19.51 -7.52
C THR A 294 7.97 -20.81 -7.42
N LYS A 295 9.16 -20.88 -8.06
CA LYS A 295 10.08 -22.02 -7.93
C LYS A 295 10.70 -22.15 -6.53
N LEU A 296 10.74 -21.07 -5.75
CA LEU A 296 11.20 -21.11 -4.35
C LEU A 296 10.13 -21.63 -3.39
N MET A 297 8.85 -21.67 -3.78
CA MET A 297 7.77 -22.08 -2.88
C MET A 297 7.97 -23.44 -2.20
N PRO A 298 8.43 -24.51 -2.88
CA PRO A 298 8.64 -25.80 -2.24
C PRO A 298 9.73 -25.79 -1.14
N GLN A 299 10.60 -24.78 -1.15
CA GLN A 299 11.73 -24.65 -0.22
C GLN A 299 11.41 -23.74 0.97
N LEU A 300 10.29 -23.01 0.93
CA LEU A 300 9.96 -21.97 1.91
C LEU A 300 8.70 -22.33 2.68
N THR A 301 8.72 -22.10 4.00
CA THR A 301 7.57 -22.28 4.88
C THR A 301 6.33 -21.50 4.41
N CYS A 302 6.54 -20.28 3.92
CA CYS A 302 5.47 -19.44 3.39
C CYS A 302 6.03 -18.30 2.52
N LEU A 303 5.51 -18.16 1.31
CA LEU A 303 5.81 -17.02 0.44
C LEU A 303 4.51 -16.36 -0.02
N PRO A 304 4.13 -15.19 0.55
CA PRO A 304 2.92 -14.49 0.12
C PRO A 304 3.09 -13.89 -1.28
N LEU A 305 2.65 -14.62 -2.31
CA LEU A 305 2.69 -14.15 -3.71
C LEU A 305 1.53 -13.23 -4.08
N GLY A 306 0.47 -13.15 -3.26
CA GLY A 306 -0.77 -12.45 -3.60
C GLY A 306 -0.60 -10.97 -3.98
N GLY A 307 0.29 -10.24 -3.30
CA GLY A 307 0.57 -8.83 -3.65
C GLY A 307 1.26 -8.70 -5.01
N ALA A 308 2.22 -9.59 -5.28
CA ALA A 308 3.01 -9.65 -6.49
C ALA A 308 2.17 -10.09 -7.70
N SER A 309 1.31 -11.11 -7.54
CA SER A 309 0.39 -11.55 -8.58
C SER A 309 -0.65 -10.48 -8.91
N THR A 310 -1.23 -9.84 -7.90
CA THR A 310 -2.18 -8.74 -8.08
C THR A 310 -1.55 -7.57 -8.82
N TYR A 311 -0.28 -7.23 -8.51
CA TYR A 311 0.45 -6.19 -9.24
C TYR A 311 0.54 -6.52 -10.73
N LEU A 312 1.05 -7.70 -11.07
CA LEU A 312 1.25 -8.11 -12.46
C LEU A 312 -0.06 -8.26 -13.23
N SER A 313 -1.08 -8.87 -12.61
CA SER A 313 -2.43 -8.98 -13.18
C SER A 313 -2.97 -7.59 -13.52
N LYS A 314 -2.94 -6.63 -12.57
CA LYS A 314 -3.41 -5.26 -12.82
C LYS A 314 -2.58 -4.54 -13.88
N LEU A 315 -1.26 -4.71 -13.85
CA LEU A 315 -0.35 -4.11 -14.82
C LEU A 315 -0.72 -4.54 -16.24
N LEU A 316 -0.85 -5.84 -16.46
CA LEU A 316 -1.10 -6.45 -17.77
C LEU A 316 -2.54 -6.27 -18.26
N THR A 317 -3.53 -6.28 -17.37
CA THR A 317 -4.95 -6.26 -17.77
C THR A 317 -5.57 -4.86 -17.76
N ARG A 318 -5.11 -3.96 -16.88
CA ARG A 318 -5.79 -2.67 -16.64
C ARG A 318 -4.93 -1.47 -16.99
N ARG A 319 -3.63 -1.53 -16.71
CA ARG A 319 -2.76 -0.35 -16.79
C ARG A 319 -2.01 -0.25 -18.11
N LEU A 320 -1.70 -1.36 -18.75
CA LEU A 320 -0.97 -1.36 -20.00
C LEU A 320 -1.85 -0.86 -21.16
N ARG A 321 -1.45 0.24 -21.81
CA ARG A 321 -2.19 0.86 -22.92
C ARG A 321 -2.45 -0.04 -24.10
N ASN A 322 -1.50 -0.93 -24.39
CA ASN A 322 -1.61 -1.91 -25.47
C ASN A 322 -2.79 -2.88 -25.28
N VAL A 323 -3.24 -3.04 -24.03
CA VAL A 323 -4.36 -3.90 -23.65
C VAL A 323 -5.61 -3.06 -23.34
N ASN A 324 -5.44 -2.00 -22.54
CA ASN A 324 -6.50 -1.07 -22.17
C ASN A 324 -6.09 0.37 -22.54
N PRO A 325 -6.75 1.04 -23.48
CA PRO A 325 -6.40 2.41 -23.89
C PRO A 325 -6.52 3.45 -22.78
N ARG A 326 -7.37 3.19 -21.78
CA ARG A 326 -7.47 4.05 -20.58
C ARG A 326 -6.35 3.76 -19.57
N GLY A 327 -5.46 2.84 -19.89
CA GLY A 327 -4.28 2.51 -19.14
C GLY A 327 -3.33 3.69 -19.04
N ASP A 328 -2.64 3.75 -17.91
CA ASP A 328 -1.67 4.79 -17.56
C ASP A 328 -0.23 4.32 -17.75
N VAL A 329 -0.01 3.11 -18.30
CA VAL A 329 1.32 2.53 -18.50
C VAL A 329 1.55 2.19 -19.98
N GLU A 330 2.70 2.56 -20.52
CA GLU A 330 3.17 2.19 -21.86
C GLU A 330 4.40 1.29 -21.78
N LEU A 331 4.50 0.34 -22.73
CA LEU A 331 5.75 -0.42 -22.96
C LEU A 331 6.86 0.53 -23.42
N ALA A 332 8.12 0.16 -23.21
CA ALA A 332 9.20 0.91 -23.82
C ALA A 332 9.18 0.75 -25.36
N PRO A 333 9.69 1.72 -26.13
CA PRO A 333 9.69 1.64 -27.59
C PRO A 333 10.35 0.35 -28.11
N GLY A 334 9.66 -0.36 -29.00
CA GLY A 334 10.14 -1.61 -29.59
C GLY A 334 9.92 -2.86 -28.75
N GLU A 335 9.47 -2.73 -27.50
CA GLU A 335 9.17 -3.89 -26.67
C GLU A 335 7.88 -4.58 -27.06
N LYS A 336 7.89 -5.90 -26.93
CA LYS A 336 6.73 -6.76 -27.06
C LYS A 336 6.60 -7.62 -25.82
N ILE A 337 5.36 -7.96 -25.48
CA ILE A 337 5.07 -8.91 -24.41
C ILE A 337 5.53 -10.29 -24.89
N ASP A 338 6.43 -10.94 -24.17
CA ASP A 338 6.88 -12.29 -24.48
C ASP A 338 5.76 -13.30 -24.15
N GLY A 339 5.29 -14.03 -25.16
CA GLY A 339 4.19 -14.99 -25.03
C GLY A 339 4.52 -16.14 -24.09
N GLU A 340 5.74 -16.68 -24.14
CA GLU A 340 6.13 -17.82 -23.31
C GLU A 340 6.23 -17.44 -21.84
N ARG A 341 6.73 -16.23 -21.55
CA ARG A 341 6.78 -15.72 -20.17
C ARG A 341 5.38 -15.41 -19.65
N TYR A 342 4.50 -14.96 -20.52
CA TYR A 342 3.10 -14.71 -20.18
C TYR A 342 2.35 -16.01 -19.85
N ASP A 343 2.56 -17.07 -20.64
CA ASP A 343 2.04 -18.42 -20.37
C ASP A 343 2.54 -18.94 -19.01
N LYS A 344 3.85 -18.84 -18.72
CA LYS A 344 4.43 -19.22 -17.43
C LYS A 344 3.84 -18.43 -16.25
N LEU A 345 3.51 -17.15 -16.44
CA LEU A 345 2.81 -16.37 -15.42
C LEU A 345 1.41 -16.95 -15.16
N ILE A 346 0.64 -17.24 -16.20
CA ILE A 346 -0.72 -17.81 -16.07
C ILE A 346 -0.68 -19.13 -15.30
N GLU A 347 0.26 -20.02 -15.63
CA GLU A 347 0.45 -21.29 -14.93
C GLU A 347 0.85 -21.11 -13.45
N ALA A 348 1.62 -20.07 -13.15
CA ALA A 348 2.10 -19.77 -11.81
C ALA A 348 1.05 -19.05 -10.93
N LEU A 349 0.04 -18.40 -11.51
CA LEU A 349 -0.95 -17.62 -10.73
C LEU A 349 -1.76 -18.44 -9.73
N PRO A 350 -2.28 -19.65 -10.05
CA PRO A 350 -2.98 -20.48 -9.07
C PRO A 350 -2.14 -20.76 -7.82
N LEU A 351 -0.81 -20.89 -7.96
CA LEU A 351 0.11 -21.12 -6.84
C LEU A 351 0.10 -19.95 -5.83
N ALA A 352 -0.15 -18.72 -6.29
CA ALA A 352 -0.25 -17.56 -5.40
C ALA A 352 -1.44 -17.64 -4.43
N PHE A 353 -2.42 -18.49 -4.74
CA PHE A 353 -3.65 -18.65 -3.97
C PHE A 353 -3.83 -20.07 -3.40
N SER A 354 -3.06 -21.06 -3.86
CA SER A 354 -3.20 -22.51 -3.60
C SER A 354 -2.96 -22.98 -2.15
N SER A 355 -2.28 -22.20 -1.29
CA SER A 355 -1.74 -22.75 -0.02
C SER A 355 -2.70 -23.04 1.15
N TYR A 356 -3.92 -23.54 0.93
CA TYR A 356 -4.79 -24.00 2.04
C TYR A 356 -5.15 -25.48 1.92
N GLU A 357 -4.66 -26.30 2.85
CA GLU A 357 -4.91 -27.76 2.94
C GLU A 357 -5.87 -28.13 4.09
N GLY A 358 -6.53 -27.17 4.74
CA GLY A 358 -7.46 -27.48 5.82
C GLY A 358 -8.84 -27.98 5.32
N PRO A 359 -9.64 -28.61 6.20
CA PRO A 359 -11.02 -28.95 5.90
C PRO A 359 -11.83 -27.66 5.73
N VAL A 360 -12.15 -27.33 4.48
CA VAL A 360 -13.02 -26.21 4.15
C VAL A 360 -14.29 -26.76 3.54
N ASP A 361 -15.42 -26.20 3.97
CA ASP A 361 -16.70 -26.31 3.29
C ASP A 361 -16.49 -26.29 1.76
N PRO A 362 -16.86 -27.35 1.02
CA PRO A 362 -16.63 -27.47 -0.42
C PRO A 362 -17.05 -26.21 -1.20
N ARG A 363 -18.10 -25.53 -0.73
CA ARG A 363 -18.57 -24.27 -1.33
C ARG A 363 -17.55 -23.13 -1.18
N LYS A 364 -16.95 -22.98 -0.01
CA LYS A 364 -15.89 -21.98 0.24
C LYS A 364 -14.62 -22.31 -0.52
N GLN A 365 -14.32 -23.60 -0.72
CA GLN A 365 -13.21 -24.03 -1.55
C GLN A 365 -13.44 -23.66 -3.02
N ALA A 366 -14.61 -23.99 -3.58
CA ALA A 366 -14.98 -23.62 -4.95
C ALA A 366 -14.91 -22.10 -5.18
N ILE A 367 -15.37 -21.29 -4.22
CA ILE A 367 -15.26 -19.82 -4.29
C ILE A 367 -13.78 -19.39 -4.34
N ARG A 368 -12.93 -19.98 -3.50
CA ARG A 368 -11.49 -19.65 -3.48
C ARG A 368 -10.80 -20.04 -4.78
N GLU A 369 -11.10 -21.23 -5.29
CA GLU A 369 -10.57 -21.72 -6.57
C GLU A 369 -11.01 -20.79 -7.71
N ALA A 370 -12.30 -20.44 -7.78
CA ALA A 370 -12.80 -19.50 -8.77
C ALA A 370 -12.11 -18.12 -8.69
N PHE A 371 -11.89 -17.58 -7.48
CA PHE A 371 -11.16 -16.33 -7.32
C PHE A 371 -9.68 -16.46 -7.71
N SER A 372 -9.03 -17.58 -7.38
CA SER A 372 -7.64 -17.83 -7.78
C SER A 372 -7.47 -17.95 -9.30
N GLN A 373 -8.50 -18.45 -9.98
CA GLN A 373 -8.53 -18.61 -11.42
C GLN A 373 -8.99 -17.33 -12.14
N ALA A 374 -9.61 -16.37 -11.44
CA ALA A 374 -10.15 -15.16 -12.06
C ALA A 374 -9.06 -14.31 -12.73
N ASP A 375 -7.92 -14.10 -12.06
CA ASP A 375 -6.79 -13.37 -12.63
C ASP A 375 -6.18 -14.12 -13.82
N ALA A 376 -6.00 -15.45 -13.70
CA ALA A 376 -5.48 -16.28 -14.78
C ALA A 376 -6.41 -16.28 -16.01
N ALA A 377 -7.72 -16.38 -15.78
CA ALA A 377 -8.73 -16.32 -16.83
C ALA A 377 -8.77 -14.96 -17.53
N MET A 378 -8.62 -13.87 -16.78
CA MET A 378 -8.53 -12.53 -17.36
C MET A 378 -7.25 -12.37 -18.20
N LEU A 379 -6.12 -12.88 -17.71
CA LEU A 379 -4.87 -12.84 -18.48
C LEU A 379 -4.97 -13.69 -19.75
N LEU A 380 -5.58 -14.88 -19.70
CA LEU A 380 -5.84 -15.71 -20.88
C LEU A 380 -6.78 -15.03 -21.88
N LEU A 381 -7.82 -14.36 -21.39
CA LEU A 381 -8.75 -13.60 -22.23
C LEU A 381 -8.03 -12.47 -22.99
N LEU A 382 -7.05 -11.83 -22.35
CA LEU A 382 -6.28 -10.71 -22.89
C LEU A 382 -4.91 -11.13 -23.44
N HIS A 383 -4.67 -12.43 -23.60
CA HIS A 383 -3.37 -12.96 -24.01
C HIS A 383 -2.95 -12.33 -25.36
N PRO A 384 -1.68 -11.89 -25.51
CA PRO A 384 -1.23 -11.19 -26.72
C PRO A 384 -1.33 -12.04 -28.01
N TYR A 385 -0.99 -13.33 -27.93
CA TYR A 385 -0.93 -14.24 -29.09
C TYR A 385 -1.98 -15.36 -29.15
N LYS A 386 -2.51 -15.81 -28.00
CA LYS A 386 -3.45 -16.94 -27.88
C LYS A 386 -4.64 -16.56 -26.97
N PRO A 387 -5.43 -15.53 -27.33
CA PRO A 387 -6.56 -15.11 -26.50
C PRO A 387 -7.58 -16.25 -26.39
N SER A 388 -8.02 -16.55 -25.16
CA SER A 388 -9.02 -17.60 -24.89
C SER A 388 -10.10 -17.13 -23.93
N ALA A 389 -11.37 -17.24 -24.34
CA ALA A 389 -12.51 -16.89 -23.53
C ALA A 389 -12.99 -18.02 -22.60
N THR A 390 -12.55 -19.27 -22.83
CA THR A 390 -13.16 -20.46 -22.22
C THR A 390 -13.09 -20.45 -20.69
N LEU A 391 -11.91 -20.17 -20.13
CA LEU A 391 -11.74 -20.14 -18.67
C LEU A 391 -12.49 -18.95 -18.04
N TYR A 392 -12.54 -17.81 -18.74
CA TYR A 392 -13.26 -16.64 -18.27
C TYR A 392 -14.78 -16.85 -18.30
N LEU A 393 -15.30 -17.49 -19.35
CA LEU A 393 -16.71 -17.90 -19.43
C LEU A 393 -17.09 -18.85 -18.29
N LYS A 394 -16.24 -19.83 -17.96
CA LYS A 394 -16.45 -20.72 -16.81
C LYS A 394 -16.55 -19.93 -15.50
N ASN A 395 -15.65 -18.97 -15.29
CA ASN A 395 -15.70 -18.09 -14.12
C ASN A 395 -16.95 -17.20 -14.12
N LEU A 396 -17.38 -16.67 -15.27
CA LEU A 396 -18.61 -15.89 -15.37
C LEU A 396 -19.84 -16.72 -15.02
N LYS A 397 -19.94 -17.97 -15.48
CA LYS A 397 -21.05 -18.88 -15.12
C LYS A 397 -21.09 -19.15 -13.61
N PHE A 398 -19.93 -19.21 -12.96
CA PHE A 398 -19.83 -19.37 -11.51
C PHE A 398 -20.23 -18.09 -10.75
N PHE A 399 -19.73 -16.92 -11.16
CA PHE A 399 -19.95 -15.66 -10.43
C PHE A 399 -21.27 -14.96 -10.76
N PHE A 400 -21.81 -15.18 -11.97
CA PHE A 400 -23.00 -14.56 -12.52
C PHE A 400 -23.96 -15.63 -13.07
N PRO A 401 -24.49 -16.53 -12.21
CA PRO A 401 -25.38 -17.61 -12.63
C PRO A 401 -26.69 -17.09 -13.24
N ASP A 402 -27.47 -17.94 -13.90
CA ASP A 402 -28.80 -17.56 -14.39
C ASP A 402 -29.79 -17.34 -13.24
N ASP A 403 -29.68 -18.13 -12.18
CA ASP A 403 -30.48 -18.00 -10.97
C ASP A 403 -29.82 -17.03 -9.98
N LEU A 404 -30.42 -15.86 -9.79
CA LEU A 404 -29.96 -14.85 -8.83
C LEU A 404 -29.92 -15.38 -7.38
N SER A 405 -30.70 -16.41 -7.05
CA SER A 405 -30.66 -17.06 -5.73
C SER A 405 -29.33 -17.80 -5.50
N GLN A 406 -28.69 -18.26 -6.58
CA GLN A 406 -27.39 -18.93 -6.56
C GLN A 406 -26.23 -17.92 -6.65
N ALA A 407 -26.52 -16.65 -6.98
CA ALA A 407 -25.49 -15.63 -7.06
C ALA A 407 -24.76 -15.52 -5.72
N HIS A 408 -23.45 -15.71 -5.75
CA HIS A 408 -22.64 -15.69 -4.55
C HIS A 408 -22.71 -14.30 -3.89
N SER A 409 -23.39 -14.21 -2.74
CA SER A 409 -23.56 -12.98 -1.96
C SER A 409 -22.25 -12.28 -1.61
N THR A 410 -21.14 -13.03 -1.56
CA THR A 410 -19.80 -12.50 -1.35
C THR A 410 -19.26 -11.71 -2.55
N VAL A 411 -19.64 -12.08 -3.77
CA VAL A 411 -19.21 -11.41 -5.00
C VAL A 411 -20.10 -10.20 -5.23
N THR A 412 -21.42 -10.35 -5.17
CA THR A 412 -22.35 -9.23 -5.32
C THR A 412 -22.26 -8.23 -4.17
N GLY A 413 -22.07 -8.70 -2.93
CA GLY A 413 -21.98 -7.84 -1.74
C GLY A 413 -20.67 -7.05 -1.63
N ARG A 414 -19.51 -7.68 -1.89
CA ARG A 414 -18.22 -6.97 -1.88
C ARG A 414 -18.04 -6.08 -3.11
N SER A 415 -18.49 -6.54 -4.27
CA SER A 415 -18.27 -5.82 -5.53
C SER A 415 -19.15 -4.58 -5.65
N LYS A 416 -20.37 -4.58 -5.09
CA LYS A 416 -21.23 -3.38 -5.08
C LYS A 416 -20.58 -2.15 -4.45
N ASN A 417 -19.69 -2.35 -3.47
CA ASN A 417 -19.00 -1.26 -2.79
C ASN A 417 -17.64 -0.91 -3.45
N ASP A 418 -17.16 -1.70 -4.39
CA ASP A 418 -15.91 -1.46 -5.11
C ASP A 418 -16.17 -1.24 -6.61
N GLN A 419 -16.45 0.02 -6.95
CA GLN A 419 -16.68 0.45 -8.33
C GLN A 419 -15.54 0.06 -9.27
N ARG A 420 -14.28 -0.01 -8.80
CA ARG A 420 -13.15 -0.44 -9.62
C ARG A 420 -13.30 -1.90 -9.97
N THR A 421 -13.62 -2.76 -9.00
CA THR A 421 -13.82 -4.20 -9.26
C THR A 421 -14.96 -4.44 -10.25
N MET A 422 -16.08 -3.74 -10.12
CA MET A 422 -17.20 -3.81 -11.07
C MET A 422 -16.82 -3.37 -12.49
N GLU A 423 -16.07 -2.28 -12.63
CA GLU A 423 -15.56 -1.82 -13.93
C GLU A 423 -14.68 -2.87 -14.61
N ASN A 424 -13.89 -3.65 -13.84
CA ASN A 424 -13.07 -4.71 -14.41
C ASN A 424 -13.89 -5.91 -14.86
N TRP A 425 -14.92 -6.30 -14.09
CA TRP A 425 -15.85 -7.34 -14.51
C TRP A 425 -16.59 -6.94 -15.77
N TYR A 426 -17.11 -5.72 -15.83
CA TYR A 426 -17.77 -5.16 -17.01
C TYR A 426 -16.87 -5.27 -18.25
N ARG A 427 -15.63 -4.81 -18.17
CA ARG A 427 -14.67 -4.89 -19.28
C ARG A 427 -14.37 -6.33 -19.67
N GLY A 428 -14.13 -7.21 -18.71
CA GLY A 428 -13.88 -8.61 -19.01
C GLY A 428 -15.09 -9.31 -19.65
N ILE A 429 -16.31 -8.97 -19.24
CA ILE A 429 -17.55 -9.45 -19.88
C ILE A 429 -17.58 -9.02 -21.35
N LEU A 430 -17.32 -7.75 -21.65
CA LEU A 430 -17.29 -7.25 -23.03
C LEU A 430 -16.18 -7.91 -23.87
N HIS A 431 -14.97 -8.03 -23.33
CA HIS A 431 -13.87 -8.72 -24.01
C HIS A 431 -14.20 -10.19 -24.28
N CYS A 432 -14.82 -10.87 -23.33
CA CYS A 432 -15.26 -12.26 -23.46
C CYS A 432 -16.33 -12.41 -24.55
N ALA A 433 -17.37 -11.56 -24.54
CA ALA A 433 -18.42 -11.57 -25.55
C ALA A 433 -17.88 -11.30 -26.97
N ALA A 434 -17.01 -10.30 -27.10
CA ALA A 434 -16.39 -9.97 -28.38
C ALA A 434 -15.52 -11.14 -28.89
N LEU A 435 -14.66 -11.70 -28.03
CA LEU A 435 -13.79 -12.82 -28.40
C LEU A 435 -14.59 -14.08 -28.78
N LEU A 436 -15.60 -14.45 -27.99
CA LEU A 436 -16.49 -15.57 -28.30
C LEU A 436 -17.21 -15.38 -29.64
N SER A 437 -17.61 -14.15 -29.96
CA SER A 437 -18.23 -13.83 -31.25
C SER A 437 -17.27 -14.02 -32.42
N HIS A 438 -16.01 -13.58 -32.28
CA HIS A 438 -14.96 -13.80 -33.29
C HIS A 438 -14.64 -15.30 -33.46
N GLN A 439 -14.78 -16.10 -32.40
CA GLN A 439 -14.58 -17.55 -32.43
C GLN A 439 -15.81 -18.33 -32.92
N GLY A 440 -16.91 -17.66 -33.34
CA GLY A 440 -18.14 -18.30 -33.80
C GLY A 440 -19.06 -18.84 -32.69
N HIS A 441 -18.71 -18.63 -31.42
CA HIS A 441 -19.50 -19.04 -30.26
C HIS A 441 -20.61 -18.02 -29.94
N HIS A 442 -21.48 -17.71 -30.91
CA HIS A 442 -22.49 -16.65 -30.79
C HIS A 442 -23.48 -16.87 -29.65
N LYS A 443 -23.85 -18.12 -29.34
CA LYS A 443 -24.77 -18.43 -28.22
C LYS A 443 -24.17 -18.04 -26.87
N ASP A 444 -22.91 -18.42 -26.62
CA ASP A 444 -22.21 -18.04 -25.39
C ASP A 444 -21.94 -16.54 -25.34
N ALA A 445 -21.59 -15.90 -26.47
CA ALA A 445 -21.43 -14.45 -26.52
C ALA A 445 -22.71 -13.70 -26.14
N THR A 446 -23.87 -14.12 -26.67
CA THR A 446 -25.18 -13.55 -26.30
C THR A 446 -25.51 -13.78 -24.83
N TRP A 447 -25.19 -14.96 -24.28
CA TRP A 447 -25.36 -15.23 -22.85
C TRP A 447 -24.50 -14.29 -21.98
N VAL A 448 -23.23 -14.09 -22.35
CA VAL A 448 -22.30 -13.19 -21.66
C VAL A 448 -22.81 -11.74 -21.70
N ARG A 449 -23.27 -11.25 -22.87
CA ARG A 449 -23.87 -9.90 -23.00
C ARG A 449 -25.08 -9.73 -22.09
N GLY A 450 -25.94 -10.76 -22.03
CA GLY A 450 -27.13 -10.77 -21.18
C GLY A 450 -26.83 -10.59 -19.68
N ARG A 451 -25.58 -10.81 -19.23
CA ARG A 451 -25.19 -10.57 -17.84
C ARG A 451 -25.10 -9.09 -17.48
N ILE A 452 -24.83 -8.21 -18.45
CA ILE A 452 -24.65 -6.77 -18.20
C ILE A 452 -25.93 -6.14 -17.63
N PRO A 453 -27.12 -6.21 -18.27
CA PRO A 453 -28.33 -5.59 -17.72
C PRO A 453 -28.76 -6.22 -16.39
N LEU A 454 -28.44 -7.50 -16.15
CA LEU A 454 -28.80 -8.20 -14.92
C LEU A 454 -27.95 -7.79 -13.71
N TYR A 455 -26.64 -7.62 -13.90
CA TYR A 455 -25.69 -7.42 -12.81
C TYR A 455 -25.03 -6.05 -12.77
N LEU A 456 -25.05 -5.33 -13.89
CA LEU A 456 -24.40 -4.03 -14.12
C LEU A 456 -25.35 -3.10 -14.90
N PRO A 457 -26.60 -2.88 -14.44
CA PRO A 457 -27.61 -2.14 -15.18
C PRO A 457 -27.14 -0.74 -15.58
N GLU A 458 -26.33 -0.09 -14.74
CA GLU A 458 -25.72 1.23 -14.97
C GLU A 458 -24.75 1.27 -16.16
N LYS A 459 -24.28 0.12 -16.62
CA LYS A 459 -23.36 -0.01 -17.76
C LYS A 459 -24.05 -0.38 -19.07
N THR A 460 -25.32 -0.77 -19.03
CA THR A 460 -26.08 -1.25 -20.19
C THR A 460 -26.07 -0.23 -21.34
N ALA A 461 -26.24 1.05 -21.03
CA ALA A 461 -26.27 2.13 -22.03
C ALA A 461 -24.95 2.30 -22.81
N TYR A 462 -23.83 1.81 -22.26
CA TYR A 462 -22.50 1.93 -22.88
C TYR A 462 -22.01 0.63 -23.52
N ALA A 463 -22.66 -0.50 -23.20
CA ALA A 463 -22.18 -1.84 -23.55
C ALA A 463 -21.95 -2.01 -25.06
N GLU A 464 -22.93 -1.63 -25.89
CA GLU A 464 -22.79 -1.77 -27.35
C GLU A 464 -21.65 -0.94 -27.92
N ARG A 465 -21.48 0.30 -27.43
CA ARG A 465 -20.41 1.20 -27.87
C ARG A 465 -19.04 0.63 -27.51
N ASP A 466 -18.88 0.25 -26.24
CA ASP A 466 -17.62 -0.26 -25.72
C ASP A 466 -17.26 -1.62 -26.35
N GLU A 467 -18.27 -2.48 -26.62
CA GLU A 467 -18.07 -3.75 -27.33
C GLU A 467 -17.61 -3.54 -28.77
N ARG A 468 -18.24 -2.60 -29.52
CA ARG A 468 -17.80 -2.24 -30.88
C ARG A 468 -16.36 -1.77 -30.89
N GLU A 469 -15.95 -0.98 -29.89
CA GLU A 469 -14.56 -0.53 -29.74
C GLU A 469 -13.59 -1.72 -29.56
N ILE A 470 -13.99 -2.75 -28.79
CA ILE A 470 -13.20 -3.97 -28.60
C ILE A 470 -13.12 -4.79 -29.89
N HIS A 471 -14.24 -4.96 -30.62
CA HIS A 471 -14.26 -5.64 -31.92
C HIS A 471 -13.29 -5.02 -32.92
N LEU A 472 -13.29 -3.67 -33.02
CA LEU A 472 -12.37 -2.95 -33.90
C LEU A 472 -10.90 -3.22 -33.56
N ARG A 473 -10.57 -3.48 -32.29
CA ARG A 473 -9.22 -3.84 -31.87
C ARG A 473 -8.86 -5.27 -32.16
N LEU A 474 -9.79 -6.21 -31.92
CA LEU A 474 -9.57 -7.63 -32.21
C LEU A 474 -9.35 -7.82 -33.72
N GLY A 475 -10.21 -7.25 -34.57
CA GLY A 475 -10.05 -7.36 -36.03
C GLY A 475 -8.75 -6.72 -36.58
N ARG A 476 -8.22 -5.68 -35.93
CA ARG A 476 -6.90 -5.13 -36.29
C ARG A 476 -5.75 -6.09 -36.00
N ARG A 477 -5.86 -6.99 -35.02
CA ARG A 477 -4.79 -7.93 -34.69
C ARG A 477 -4.68 -9.04 -35.74
N ASP A 478 -5.81 -9.56 -36.20
CA ASP A 478 -5.87 -10.64 -37.19
C ASP A 478 -5.13 -10.23 -38.48
N THR A 479 -5.39 -9.01 -38.97
CA THR A 479 -4.72 -8.48 -40.17
C THR A 479 -3.21 -8.27 -40.03
N VAL A 480 -2.69 -8.00 -38.82
CA VAL A 480 -1.25 -7.81 -38.59
C VAL A 480 -0.53 -9.16 -38.49
N GLN A 481 -1.16 -10.16 -37.87
CA GLN A 481 -0.57 -11.48 -37.73
C GLN A 481 -0.51 -12.21 -39.08
N GLU A 482 -1.57 -12.11 -39.89
CA GLU A 482 -1.61 -12.68 -41.24
C GLU A 482 -0.52 -12.07 -42.14
N ARG A 483 -0.25 -10.76 -42.03
CA ARG A 483 0.85 -10.11 -42.75
C ARG A 483 2.24 -10.60 -42.32
N GLN A 484 2.45 -10.92 -41.04
CA GLN A 484 3.74 -11.41 -40.55
C GLN A 484 4.03 -12.86 -40.98
N GLU A 485 3.00 -13.69 -41.10
CA GLU A 485 3.17 -15.05 -41.62
C GLU A 485 3.46 -15.05 -43.13
N VAL A 486 2.82 -14.16 -43.90
CA VAL A 486 3.08 -13.99 -45.34
C VAL A 486 4.44 -13.33 -45.60
N SER A 487 4.95 -12.51 -44.67
CA SER A 487 6.26 -11.84 -44.83
C SER A 487 7.47 -12.66 -44.38
N ARG A 488 7.34 -13.96 -44.10
CA ARG A 488 8.53 -14.81 -44.02
C ARG A 488 9.19 -14.75 -45.41
N PRO A 489 10.41 -14.18 -45.54
CA PRO A 489 11.01 -14.00 -46.85
C PRO A 489 11.06 -15.36 -47.52
N THR A 490 10.33 -15.51 -48.62
CA THR A 490 10.45 -16.65 -49.51
C THR A 490 11.95 -16.78 -49.74
N ARG A 491 12.57 -17.84 -49.21
CA ARG A 491 13.98 -18.11 -49.47
C ARG A 491 14.08 -18.26 -50.98
N ILE A 492 14.48 -17.19 -51.66
CA ILE A 492 14.84 -17.25 -53.07
C ILE A 492 16.02 -18.21 -53.08
N PRO A 493 15.88 -19.41 -53.67
CA PRO A 493 17.01 -20.32 -53.75
C PRO A 493 18.10 -19.59 -54.54
N PHE A 494 19.22 -19.30 -53.89
CA PHE A 494 20.39 -18.79 -54.60
C PHE A 494 20.79 -19.86 -55.63
N PRO A 495 20.94 -19.51 -56.91
CA PRO A 495 21.47 -20.45 -57.88
C PRO A 495 22.88 -20.87 -57.43
N SER A 496 23.09 -22.17 -57.29
CA SER A 496 24.42 -22.73 -57.10
C SER A 496 25.22 -22.50 -58.38
N PHE A 497 26.13 -21.54 -58.36
CA PHE A 497 27.17 -21.46 -59.39
C PHE A 497 28.19 -22.55 -59.07
N ALA A 498 28.18 -23.60 -59.89
CA ALA A 498 29.21 -24.62 -59.95
C ALA A 498 30.23 -24.27 -61.04
#